data_AF-B3N5Q8-F1
#
_entry.id   AF-B3N5Q8-F1
#
_cell.length_a   1.000
_cell.length_b   1.000
_cell.length_c   1.000
_cell.angle_alpha   90.00
_cell.angle_beta   90.00
_cell.angle_gamma   90.00
#
_symmetry.space_group_name_H-M   'P 1'
#
loop_
_entity.id
_entity.type
_entity.pdbx_description
1 polymer ?
#
loop_
_entity_poly.entity_id
_entity_poly.type
_entity_poly.pdbx_seq_one_letter_code
_entity_poly.pdbx_strand_id
1 'polypeptide(L)'
;MPIIKKFCYCFSLRTGAFTIAYAGLTMDLLDAIAAIYTENHYCGDIILLAMISTVWNILSELVLLTALYRDNPHLLPVHLVTCLCGLIIEMNSHMLIASLGVTDYILMSYAFFLIAFVTADVVIVLSYYHSEV
;
A
#
# COMPACT_ATOMS: atom_id res chain seq x y z
N MET A 1 5.53 21.48 16.27
CA MET A 1 5.28 20.07 16.60
C MET A 1 6.58 19.28 16.43
N PRO A 2 7.27 18.87 17.51
CA PRO A 2 8.63 18.31 17.43
C PRO A 2 8.71 16.77 17.51
N ILE A 3 7.58 16.05 17.46
CA ILE A 3 7.57 14.62 17.83
C ILE A 3 8.10 13.69 16.71
N ILE A 4 8.09 14.11 15.44
CA ILE A 4 8.47 13.22 14.31
C ILE A 4 9.78 13.61 13.60
N LYS A 5 10.40 14.76 13.94
CA LYS A 5 11.71 15.13 13.36
C LYS A 5 12.85 14.14 13.68
N LYS A 6 12.60 13.18 14.58
CA LYS A 6 13.51 12.10 14.98
C LYS A 6 12.78 10.75 15.00
N PHE A 7 12.13 10.35 13.90
CA PHE A 7 11.63 8.98 13.80
C PHE A 7 12.83 8.02 13.82
N CYS A 8 13.14 7.50 15.01
CA CYS A 8 14.35 6.76 15.40
C CYS A 8 15.67 7.49 15.13
N TYR A 9 16.43 7.76 16.20
CA TYR A 9 17.76 8.41 16.23
C TYR A 9 18.84 7.84 15.25
N CYS A 10 18.52 6.82 14.43
CA CYS A 10 19.40 6.15 13.47
C CYS A 10 18.91 6.12 12.02
N PHE A 11 17.69 6.58 11.68
CA PHE A 11 17.18 6.52 10.29
C PHE A 11 16.62 7.86 9.80
N SER A 12 16.94 8.22 8.55
CA SER A 12 16.37 9.42 7.92
C SER A 12 14.93 9.15 7.44
N LEU A 13 14.05 10.15 7.50
CA LEU A 13 12.68 10.07 6.97
C LEU A 13 12.66 9.66 5.49
N ARG A 14 13.63 10.15 4.70
CA ARG A 14 13.83 9.76 3.31
C ARG A 14 14.12 8.27 3.16
N THR A 15 14.98 7.70 4.01
CA THR A 15 15.25 6.25 4.02
C THR A 15 14.02 5.44 4.42
N GLY A 16 13.23 5.95 5.38
CA GLY A 16 11.94 5.35 5.75
C GLY A 16 10.96 5.31 4.57
N ALA A 17 10.81 6.43 3.86
CA ALA A 17 9.96 6.50 2.68
C ALA A 17 10.43 5.56 1.55
N PHE A 18 11.74 5.46 1.31
CA PHE A 18 12.27 4.46 0.37
C PHE A 18 11.97 3.02 0.81
N THR A 19 12.12 2.73 2.11
CA THR A 19 11.88 1.39 2.65
C THR A 19 10.42 0.99 2.47
N ILE A 20 9.49 1.92 2.71
CA ILE A 20 8.07 1.69 2.46
C ILE A 20 7.79 1.49 0.99
N ALA A 21 8.35 2.32 0.11
CA ALA A 21 8.12 2.19 -1.32
C ALA A 21 8.54 0.81 -1.87
N TYR A 22 9.70 0.31 -1.43
CA TYR A 22 10.16 -1.03 -1.83
C TYR A 22 9.41 -2.17 -1.15
N ALA A 23 9.01 -1.98 0.11
CA ALA A 23 8.18 -2.97 0.81
C ALA A 23 6.80 -3.09 0.14
N GLY A 24 6.18 -1.97 -0.24
CA GLY A 24 4.90 -1.91 -0.94
C GLY A 24 4.97 -2.63 -2.29
N LEU A 25 5.97 -2.32 -3.13
CA LEU A 25 6.19 -3.06 -4.37
C LEU A 25 6.39 -4.57 -4.19
N THR A 26 7.02 -4.96 -3.07
CA THR A 26 7.20 -6.38 -2.74
C THR A 26 5.86 -7.03 -2.37
N MET A 27 5.00 -6.34 -1.62
CA MET A 27 3.64 -6.81 -1.33
C MET A 27 2.81 -6.92 -2.60
N ASP A 28 2.83 -5.91 -3.46
CA ASP A 28 2.10 -5.93 -4.73
C ASP A 28 2.53 -7.10 -5.62
N LEU A 29 3.82 -7.42 -5.63
CA LEU A 29 4.32 -8.59 -6.36
C LEU A 29 3.80 -9.90 -5.75
N LEU A 30 3.77 -10.00 -4.42
CA LEU A 30 3.21 -11.16 -3.73
C LEU A 30 1.71 -11.30 -3.99
N ASP A 31 0.97 -10.20 -4.07
CA ASP A 31 -0.46 -10.18 -4.40
C ASP A 31 -0.74 -10.59 -5.83
N ALA A 32 0.06 -10.10 -6.78
CA ALA A 32 -0.02 -10.56 -8.17
C ALA A 32 0.21 -12.07 -8.28
N ILE A 33 1.20 -12.59 -7.54
CA ILE A 33 1.48 -14.03 -7.48
C ILE A 33 0.31 -14.79 -6.83
N ALA A 34 -0.22 -14.29 -5.72
CA ALA A 34 -1.35 -14.90 -5.02
C ALA A 34 -2.61 -14.94 -5.89
N ALA A 35 -2.89 -13.89 -6.65
CA ALA A 35 -4.01 -13.83 -7.60
C ALA A 35 -3.92 -14.93 -8.68
N ILE A 36 -2.71 -15.22 -9.19
CA ILE A 36 -2.49 -16.29 -10.17
C ILE A 36 -2.74 -17.67 -9.53
N TYR A 37 -2.25 -17.91 -8.32
CA TYR A 37 -2.44 -19.21 -7.64
C TYR A 37 -3.87 -19.45 -7.14
N THR A 38 -4.64 -18.39 -6.91
CA THR A 38 -6.02 -18.45 -6.43
C THR A 38 -7.07 -18.38 -7.54
N GLU A 39 -6.66 -18.37 -8.82
CA GLU A 39 -7.54 -18.30 -9.99
C GLU A 39 -8.65 -19.36 -9.97
N ASN A 40 -8.35 -20.56 -9.49
CA ASN A 40 -9.32 -21.67 -9.43
C ASN A 40 -10.25 -21.62 -8.20
N HIS A 41 -10.00 -20.71 -7.24
CA HIS A 41 -10.74 -20.65 -5.97
C HIS A 41 -11.81 -19.55 -5.96
N TYR A 42 -11.62 -18.47 -6.73
CA TYR A 42 -12.50 -17.30 -6.74
C TYR A 42 -13.13 -17.07 -8.10
N CYS A 43 -14.28 -16.38 -8.13
CA CYS A 43 -14.92 -15.97 -9.38
C CYS A 43 -14.03 -14.96 -10.14
N GLY A 44 -14.14 -14.98 -11.47
CA GLY A 44 -13.36 -14.09 -12.35
C GLY A 44 -13.50 -12.60 -12.03
N ASP A 45 -14.66 -12.15 -11.56
CA ASP A 45 -14.89 -10.75 -11.16
C ASP A 45 -14.07 -10.33 -9.94
N ILE A 46 -13.90 -11.25 -8.97
CA ILE A 46 -13.09 -11.00 -7.76
C ILE A 46 -11.61 -10.93 -8.13
N ILE A 47 -11.16 -11.85 -8.99
CA ILE A 47 -9.79 -11.88 -9.49
C ILE A 47 -9.48 -10.62 -10.29
N LEU A 48 -10.41 -10.18 -11.14
CA LEU A 48 -10.26 -8.96 -11.93
C LEU A 48 -10.17 -7.72 -11.02
N LEU A 49 -11.00 -7.64 -9.97
CA LEU A 49 -10.92 -6.55 -9.01
C LEU A 49 -9.58 -6.55 -8.25
N ALA A 50 -9.10 -7.74 -7.85
CA ALA A 50 -7.79 -7.90 -7.22
C ALA A 50 -6.66 -7.43 -8.15
N MET A 51 -6.67 -7.83 -9.43
CA MET A 51 -5.67 -7.38 -10.41
C MET A 51 -5.70 -5.85 -10.60
N ILE A 52 -6.89 -5.24 -10.68
CA ILE A 52 -7.03 -3.78 -10.75
C ILE A 52 -6.42 -3.12 -9.52
N SER A 53 -6.69 -3.67 -8.32
CA SER A 53 -6.11 -3.19 -7.06
C SER A 53 -4.59 -3.24 -7.09
N THR A 54 -4.01 -4.38 -7.46
CA THR A 54 -2.56 -4.55 -7.53
C THR A 54 -1.91 -3.59 -8.53
N VAL A 55 -2.48 -3.43 -9.72
CA VAL A 55 -1.97 -2.46 -10.70
C VAL A 55 -2.04 -1.03 -10.15
N TRP A 56 -3.10 -0.69 -9.44
CA TRP A 56 -3.27 0.63 -8.84
C TRP A 56 -2.26 0.90 -7.72
N ASN A 57 -2.01 -0.07 -6.85
CA ASN A 57 -0.99 0.03 -5.80
C ASN A 57 0.42 0.16 -6.39
N ILE A 58 0.77 -0.63 -7.42
CA ILE A 58 2.05 -0.50 -8.12
C ILE A 58 2.24 0.91 -8.67
N LEU A 59 1.21 1.48 -9.30
CA LEU A 59 1.25 2.85 -9.80
C LEU A 59 1.47 3.86 -8.66
N SER A 60 0.83 3.66 -7.51
CA SER A 60 1.04 4.49 -6.33
C SER A 60 2.50 4.44 -5.85
N GLU A 61 3.10 3.25 -5.78
CA GLU A 61 4.48 3.10 -5.34
C GLU A 61 5.48 3.67 -6.33
N LEU A 62 5.20 3.56 -7.63
CA LEU A 62 6.00 4.23 -8.66
C LEU A 62 5.95 5.76 -8.54
N VAL A 63 4.80 6.33 -8.16
CA VAL A 63 4.70 7.76 -7.86
C VAL A 63 5.55 8.13 -6.65
N LEU A 64 5.52 7.34 -5.57
CA LEU A 64 6.37 7.56 -4.39
C LEU A 64 7.85 7.50 -4.73
N LEU A 65 8.30 6.45 -5.42
CA LEU A 65 9.69 6.33 -5.87
C LEU A 65 10.09 7.51 -6.76
N THR A 66 9.22 7.93 -7.68
CA THR A 66 9.49 9.09 -8.53
C THR A 66 9.63 10.36 -7.71
N ALA A 67 8.78 10.56 -6.70
CA ALA A 67 8.88 11.69 -5.78
C ALA A 67 10.22 11.70 -5.02
N LEU A 68 10.68 10.54 -4.55
CA LEU A 68 11.90 10.37 -3.76
C LEU A 68 13.19 10.47 -4.59
N TYR A 69 13.19 9.93 -5.81
CA TYR A 69 14.35 9.98 -6.71
C TYR A 69 14.53 11.34 -7.38
N ARG A 70 13.44 12.06 -7.64
CA ARG A 70 13.47 13.41 -8.23
C ARG A 70 13.47 14.53 -7.19
N ASP A 71 13.49 14.18 -5.90
CA ASP A 71 13.39 15.13 -4.79
C ASP A 71 12.24 16.14 -5.00
N ASN A 72 11.08 15.63 -5.41
CA ASN A 72 9.91 16.43 -5.73
C ASN A 72 8.75 16.15 -4.73
N PRO A 73 8.64 16.94 -3.65
CA PRO A 73 7.66 16.71 -2.61
C PRO A 73 6.20 16.93 -3.07
N HIS A 74 5.97 17.61 -4.20
CA HIS A 74 4.62 17.82 -4.75
C HIS A 74 3.95 16.54 -5.25
N LEU A 75 4.72 15.48 -5.48
CA LEU A 75 4.20 14.16 -5.86
C LEU A 75 3.80 13.29 -4.65
N LEU A 76 4.23 13.64 -3.43
CA LEU A 76 3.90 12.87 -2.23
C LEU A 76 2.39 12.87 -1.92
N PRO A 77 1.65 14.01 -2.02
CA PRO A 77 0.20 13.99 -1.88
C PRO A 77 -0.51 13.13 -2.94
N VAL A 78 0.07 13.04 -4.15
CA VAL A 78 -0.49 12.19 -5.21
C VAL A 78 -0.39 10.73 -4.81
N HIS A 79 0.78 10.29 -4.32
CA HIS A 79 0.94 8.94 -3.77
C HIS A 79 -0.01 8.67 -2.60
N LEU A 80 -0.13 9.60 -1.62
CA LEU A 80 -1.02 9.42 -0.47
C LEU A 80 -2.48 9.17 -0.90
N VAL A 81 -2.97 9.92 -1.89
CA VAL A 81 -4.33 9.72 -2.42
C VAL A 81 -4.44 8.41 -3.19
N THR A 82 -3.45 8.08 -4.04
CA THR A 82 -3.52 6.86 -4.84
C THR A 82 -3.40 5.60 -3.99
N CYS A 83 -2.55 5.59 -2.96
CA CYS A 83 -2.38 4.49 -2.01
C CYS A 83 -3.67 4.25 -1.22
N LEU A 84 -4.31 5.31 -0.69
CA LEU A 84 -5.61 5.19 -0.02
C LEU A 84 -6.72 4.69 -0.95
N CYS A 85 -6.76 5.14 -2.20
CA CYS A 85 -7.71 4.61 -3.18
C CYS A 85 -7.46 3.12 -3.46
N GLY A 86 -6.20 2.70 -3.56
CA GLY A 86 -5.82 1.30 -3.71
C GLY A 86 -6.30 0.43 -2.56
N LEU A 87 -6.02 0.85 -1.32
CA LEU A 87 -6.53 0.20 -0.11
C LEU A 87 -8.06 0.04 -0.12
N ILE A 88 -8.81 1.07 -0.56
CA ILE A 88 -10.27 1.01 -0.65
C ILE A 88 -10.72 -0.07 -1.65
N ILE A 89 -10.09 -0.15 -2.82
CA ILE A 89 -10.41 -1.17 -3.83
C ILE A 89 -10.14 -2.57 -3.26
N GLU A 90 -9.01 -2.75 -2.57
CA GLU A 90 -8.61 -4.01 -1.98
C GLU A 90 -9.56 -4.47 -0.86
N MET A 91 -9.96 -3.56 0.04
CA MET A 91 -10.93 -3.85 1.08
C MET A 91 -12.30 -4.21 0.50
N ASN A 92 -12.72 -3.60 -0.61
CA ASN A 92 -13.94 -4.02 -1.31
C ASN A 92 -13.82 -5.45 -1.84
N SER A 93 -12.65 -5.86 -2.35
CA SER A 93 -12.40 -7.24 -2.76
C SER A 93 -12.55 -8.22 -1.59
N HIS A 94 -11.94 -7.91 -0.45
CA HIS A 94 -12.09 -8.73 0.76
C HIS A 94 -13.54 -8.79 1.26
N MET A 95 -14.28 -7.68 1.21
CA MET A 95 -15.70 -7.67 1.56
C MET A 95 -16.54 -8.55 0.63
N LEU A 96 -16.25 -8.54 -0.68
CA LEU A 96 -16.92 -9.42 -1.63
C LEU A 96 -16.63 -10.89 -1.34
N ILE A 97 -15.38 -11.24 -1.05
CA ILE A 97 -15.00 -12.62 -0.67
C ILE A 97 -15.71 -13.03 0.62
N ALA A 98 -15.73 -12.16 1.64
CA ALA A 98 -16.42 -12.43 2.90
C ALA A 98 -17.94 -12.63 2.71
N SER A 99 -18.55 -11.94 1.73
CA SER A 99 -19.98 -12.08 1.41
C SER A 99 -20.36 -13.47 0.87
N LEU A 100 -19.39 -14.24 0.36
CA LEU A 100 -19.59 -15.62 -0.09
C LEU A 100 -19.75 -16.62 1.07
N GLY A 101 -19.66 -16.15 2.33
CA GLY A 101 -19.82 -16.99 3.52
C GLY A 101 -18.61 -17.87 3.81
N VAL A 102 -17.50 -17.66 3.12
CA VAL A 102 -16.22 -18.34 3.36
C VAL A 102 -15.44 -17.54 4.39
N THR A 103 -15.40 -18.02 5.64
CA THR A 103 -14.54 -17.43 6.67
C THR A 103 -13.11 -17.92 6.51
N ASP A 104 -12.25 -17.09 5.93
CA ASP A 104 -10.81 -17.33 5.82
C ASP A 104 -10.03 -16.44 6.80
N TYR A 105 -9.51 -17.07 7.86
CA TYR A 105 -8.73 -16.38 8.89
C TYR A 105 -7.40 -15.83 8.36
N ILE A 106 -6.82 -16.46 7.32
CA ILE A 106 -5.60 -15.98 6.69
C ILE A 106 -5.90 -14.68 5.97
N LEU A 107 -6.97 -14.66 5.16
CA LEU A 107 -7.43 -13.46 4.46
C LEU A 107 -7.78 -12.32 5.43
N MET A 108 -8.40 -12.63 6.56
CA MET A 108 -8.69 -11.64 7.59
C MET A 108 -7.42 -11.06 8.21
N SER A 109 -6.45 -11.91 8.56
CA SER A 109 -5.16 -11.45 9.10
C SER A 109 -4.37 -10.61 8.09
N TYR A 110 -4.45 -10.98 6.82
CA TYR A 110 -3.85 -10.25 5.71
C TYR A 110 -4.44 -8.84 5.59
N ALA A 111 -5.78 -8.71 5.61
CA ALA A 111 -6.44 -7.40 5.56
C ALA A 111 -6.03 -6.49 6.72
N PHE A 112 -5.90 -7.02 7.95
CA PHE A 112 -5.40 -6.24 9.09
C PHE A 112 -3.94 -5.79 8.91
N PHE A 113 -3.10 -6.68 8.39
CA PHE A 113 -1.71 -6.35 8.10
C PHE A 113 -1.60 -5.24 7.06
N LEU A 114 -2.40 -5.32 5.98
CA LEU A 114 -2.41 -4.33 4.91
C LEU A 114 -2.88 -2.95 5.41
N ILE A 115 -3.93 -2.90 6.23
CA ILE A 115 -4.38 -1.65 6.88
C ILE A 115 -3.26 -1.05 7.76
N ALA A 116 -2.57 -1.89 8.55
CA ALA A 116 -1.46 -1.44 9.38
C ALA A 116 -0.28 -0.93 8.54
N PHE A 117 0.02 -1.59 7.42
CA PHE A 117 1.06 -1.17 6.49
C PHE A 117 0.74 0.19 5.86
N VAL A 118 -0.45 0.36 5.28
CA VAL A 118 -0.88 1.64 4.70
C VAL A 118 -0.93 2.75 5.76
N THR A 119 -1.28 2.43 7.00
CA THR A 119 -1.21 3.40 8.10
C THR A 119 0.23 3.85 8.35
N ALA A 120 1.19 2.93 8.37
CA ALA A 120 2.60 3.27 8.54
C ALA A 120 3.14 4.09 7.36
N ASP A 121 2.75 3.74 6.14
CA ASP A 121 3.04 4.47 4.91
C ASP A 121 2.58 5.92 5.00
N VAL A 122 1.28 6.14 5.21
CA VAL A 122 0.70 7.48 5.33
C VAL A 122 1.42 8.30 6.41
N VAL A 123 1.71 7.71 7.57
CA VAL A 123 2.43 8.41 8.65
C VAL A 123 3.83 8.82 8.22
N ILE A 124 4.59 7.93 7.60
CA ILE A 124 5.97 8.20 7.18
C ILE A 124 6.02 9.19 6.03
N VAL A 125 5.21 9.00 4.99
CA VAL A 125 5.18 9.88 3.82
C VAL A 125 4.65 11.27 4.16
N LEU A 126 3.58 11.37 4.97
CA LEU A 126 3.08 12.68 5.41
C LEU A 126 4.09 13.41 6.28
N SER A 127 4.81 12.67 7.14
CA SER A 127 5.88 13.25 7.97
C SER A 127 7.06 13.73 7.13
N TYR A 128 7.40 13.00 6.07
CA TYR A 128 8.42 13.41 5.12
C TYR A 128 7.99 14.64 4.32
N TYR A 129 6.75 14.66 3.82
CA TYR A 129 6.16 15.81 3.13
C TYR A 129 6.22 17.09 3.98
N HIS A 130 5.80 17.04 5.24
CA HIS A 130 5.89 18.19 6.17
C HIS A 130 7.32 18.56 6.58
N SER A 131 8.32 17.72 6.29
CA SER A 131 9.72 18.03 6.55
C SER A 131 10.41 18.75 5.39
N GLU A 132 9.92 18.54 4.17
CA GLU A 132 10.47 19.09 2.92
C GLU A 132 9.72 20.35 2.43
N VAL A 133 8.47 20.55 2.86
CA VAL A 133 7.65 21.76 2.60
C VAL A 133 7.70 22.71 3.79
#